data_AF-A0AA41EAB6-F1
#
_entry.id   AF-A0AA41EAB6-F1
#
_cell.length_a   1.000
_cell.length_b   1.000
_cell.length_c   1.000
_cell.angle_alpha   90.00
_cell.angle_beta   90.00
_cell.angle_gamma   90.00
#
_symmetry.space_group_name_H-M   'P 1'
#
loop_
_entity.id
_entity.type
_entity.pdbx_description
1 polymer ?
#
loop_
_entity_poly.entity_id
_entity_poly.type
_entity_poly.pdbx_seq_one_letter_code
_entity_poly.pdbx_strand_id
1 'polypeptide(L)'
;MQEWGVCWQALGVVAAVIFGVVGLYKIYHELRRFNEQREKEIQDKETSAKLKRTEFFLTLHRRLFDDKDLYAVLKLIDGDFPQLKEEEMWDPKRKLLVFFEEIALLIRSNQIDKDVALYMFGYYSMCARHGKNFMYGIDPQREYWSLFFEFSDDAEKFSETYKSGPPAGMAL
;
A
#
# COMPACT_ATOMS: atom_id res chain seq x y z
N MET A 1 -49.20 64.58 -2.99
CA MET A 1 -48.27 63.86 -3.91
C MET A 1 -47.01 63.31 -3.22
N GLN A 2 -46.60 63.83 -2.04
CA GLN A 2 -45.38 63.39 -1.34
C GLN A 2 -45.49 61.97 -0.72
N GLU A 3 -46.67 61.56 -0.24
CA GLU A 3 -46.86 60.27 0.45
C GLU A 3 -46.71 59.03 -0.45
N TRP A 4 -47.01 59.18 -1.75
CA TRP A 4 -46.85 58.10 -2.72
C TRP A 4 -45.39 57.75 -2.99
N GLY A 5 -44.49 58.74 -3.02
CA GLY A 5 -43.06 58.52 -3.22
C GLY A 5 -42.41 57.76 -2.06
N VAL A 6 -42.87 58.02 -0.82
CA VAL A 6 -42.40 57.34 0.39
C VAL A 6 -42.84 55.87 0.40
N CYS A 7 -44.07 55.58 -0.03
CA CYS A 7 -44.54 54.20 -0.19
C CYS A 7 -43.70 53.40 -1.21
N TRP A 8 -43.37 54.00 -2.37
CA TRP A 8 -42.54 53.33 -3.38
C TRP A 8 -41.10 53.08 -2.90
N GLN A 9 -40.51 54.02 -2.16
CA GLN A 9 -39.19 53.83 -1.55
C GLN A 9 -39.22 52.72 -0.49
N ALA A 10 -40.22 52.70 0.38
CA ALA A 10 -40.38 51.64 1.39
C ALA A 10 -40.52 50.26 0.73
N LEU A 11 -41.30 50.16 -0.35
CA LEU A 11 -41.50 48.92 -1.11
C LEU A 11 -40.18 48.46 -1.78
N GLY A 12 -39.39 49.39 -2.33
CA GLY A 12 -38.06 49.10 -2.87
C GLY A 12 -37.07 48.58 -1.84
N VAL A 13 -37.05 49.16 -0.63
CA VAL A 13 -36.20 48.69 0.49
C VAL A 13 -36.62 47.29 0.93
N VAL A 14 -37.92 47.04 1.08
CA VAL A 14 -38.44 45.71 1.45
C VAL A 14 -38.07 44.66 0.39
N ALA A 15 -38.22 44.98 -0.90
CA ALA A 15 -37.82 44.09 -1.98
C ALA A 15 -36.31 43.80 -1.97
N ALA A 16 -35.47 44.83 -1.77
CA ALA A 16 -34.03 44.67 -1.68
C ALA A 16 -33.60 43.75 -0.53
N VAL A 17 -34.25 43.88 0.64
CA VAL A 17 -34.00 43.00 1.80
C VAL A 17 -34.40 41.56 1.49
N ILE A 18 -35.56 41.33 0.87
CA ILE A 18 -36.01 39.99 0.49
C ILE A 18 -35.02 39.34 -0.49
N PHE A 19 -34.62 40.06 -1.54
CA PHE A 19 -33.63 39.54 -2.50
C PHE A 19 -32.27 39.29 -1.86
N GLY A 20 -31.83 40.15 -0.92
CA GLY A 20 -30.61 39.94 -0.14
C GLY A 20 -30.66 38.67 0.70
N VAL A 21 -31.77 38.42 1.41
CA VAL A 21 -31.97 37.21 2.22
C VAL A 21 -32.01 35.95 1.34
N VAL A 22 -32.72 35.98 0.22
CA VAL A 22 -32.77 34.85 -0.73
C VAL A 22 -31.38 34.58 -1.33
N GLY A 23 -30.64 35.63 -1.69
CA GLY A 23 -29.26 35.51 -2.19
C GLY A 23 -28.32 34.88 -1.16
N LEU A 24 -28.37 35.35 0.10
CA LEU A 24 -27.59 34.78 1.20
C LEU A 24 -27.97 33.32 1.48
N TYR A 25 -29.26 32.99 1.46
CA TYR A 25 -29.75 31.63 1.64
C TYR A 25 -29.22 30.69 0.54
N LYS A 26 -29.26 31.15 -0.71
CA LYS A 26 -28.74 30.39 -1.85
C LYS A 26 -27.22 30.16 -1.74
N ILE A 27 -26.45 31.20 -1.39
CA ILE A 27 -25.00 31.11 -1.18
C ILE A 27 -24.68 30.14 -0.05
N TYR A 28 -25.40 30.19 1.07
CA TYR A 28 -25.22 29.26 2.18
C TYR A 28 -25.48 27.81 1.75
N HIS A 29 -26.54 27.57 0.98
CA HIS A 29 -26.85 26.24 0.46
C HIS A 29 -25.80 25.74 -0.55
N GLU A 30 -25.28 26.61 -1.41
CA GLU A 30 -24.20 26.28 -2.35
C GLU A 30 -22.88 25.96 -1.64
N LEU A 31 -22.51 26.74 -0.61
CA LEU A 31 -21.35 26.48 0.26
C LEU A 31 -21.45 25.11 0.93
N ARG A 32 -22.63 24.76 1.46
CA ARG A 32 -22.86 23.46 2.07
C ARG A 32 -22.68 22.33 1.07
N ARG A 33 -23.26 22.45 -0.13
CA ARG A 33 -23.11 21.46 -1.20
C ARG A 33 -21.65 21.30 -1.63
N PHE A 34 -20.89 22.39 -1.69
CA PHE A 34 -19.48 22.37 -2.03
C PHE A 34 -18.63 21.67 -0.96
N ASN A 35 -18.93 21.87 0.31
CA ASN A 35 -18.27 21.15 1.40
C ASN A 35 -18.57 19.64 1.35
N GLU A 36 -19.83 19.26 1.14
CA GLU A 36 -20.24 17.85 0.99
C GLU A 36 -19.55 17.20 -0.23
N GLN A 37 -19.37 17.94 -1.34
CA GLN A 37 -18.62 17.46 -2.51
C GLN A 37 -17.13 17.27 -2.20
N ARG A 38 -16.49 18.21 -1.49
CA ARG A 38 -15.09 18.09 -1.10
C ARG A 38 -14.84 16.90 -0.18
N GLU A 39 -15.71 16.68 0.81
CA GLU A 39 -15.62 15.53 1.71
C GLU A 39 -15.71 14.21 0.93
N LYS A 40 -16.65 14.13 -0.02
CA LYS A 40 -16.77 12.98 -0.91
C LYS A 40 -15.53 12.77 -1.77
N GLU A 41 -14.98 13.82 -2.37
CA GLU A 41 -13.75 13.74 -3.16
C GLU A 41 -12.55 13.26 -2.34
N ILE A 42 -12.43 13.71 -1.09
CA ILE A 42 -11.38 13.25 -0.16
C ILE A 42 -11.56 11.76 0.12
N GLN A 43 -12.78 11.34 0.46
CA GLN A 43 -13.09 9.94 0.75
C GLN A 43 -12.86 9.03 -0.47
N ASP A 44 -13.27 9.47 -1.66
CA ASP A 44 -13.07 8.74 -2.92
C ASP A 44 -11.57 8.63 -3.25
N LYS A 45 -10.80 9.70 -3.02
CA LYS A 45 -9.34 9.71 -3.21
C LYS A 45 -8.63 8.74 -2.24
N GLU A 46 -9.02 8.73 -0.97
CA GLU A 46 -8.50 7.78 0.02
C GLU A 46 -8.81 6.33 -0.34
N THR A 47 -10.05 6.07 -0.75
CA THR A 47 -10.50 4.73 -1.17
C THR A 47 -9.75 4.28 -2.42
N SER A 48 -9.61 5.14 -3.42
CA SER A 48 -8.82 4.86 -4.63
C SER A 48 -7.35 4.60 -4.29
N ALA A 49 -6.75 5.36 -3.36
CA ALA A 49 -5.38 5.14 -2.91
C ALA A 49 -5.20 3.82 -2.16
N LYS A 50 -6.19 3.37 -1.37
CA LYS A 50 -6.19 2.04 -0.75
C LYS A 50 -6.25 0.94 -1.81
N LEU A 51 -7.21 1.03 -2.74
CA LEU A 51 -7.38 0.03 -3.80
C LEU A 51 -6.11 -0.11 -4.66
N LYS A 52 -5.46 1.00 -5.03
CA LYS A 52 -4.20 0.98 -5.78
C LYS A 52 -3.06 0.30 -5.02
N ARG A 53 -2.97 0.50 -3.70
CA ARG A 53 -1.98 -0.18 -2.85
C ARG A 53 -2.25 -1.68 -2.79
N THR A 54 -3.50 -2.08 -2.60
CA THR A 54 -3.89 -3.49 -2.63
C THR A 54 -3.60 -4.14 -3.97
N GLU A 55 -3.94 -3.48 -5.08
CA GLU A 55 -3.66 -3.97 -6.44
C GLU A 55 -2.16 -4.16 -6.65
N PHE A 56 -1.35 -3.16 -6.30
CA PHE A 56 0.11 -3.24 -6.40
C PHE A 56 0.68 -4.39 -5.57
N PHE A 57 0.20 -4.58 -4.34
CA PHE A 57 0.59 -5.70 -3.48
C PHE A 57 0.26 -7.06 -4.12
N LEU A 58 -0.95 -7.21 -4.65
CA LEU A 58 -1.37 -8.45 -5.32
C LEU A 58 -0.56 -8.70 -6.60
N THR A 59 -0.18 -7.65 -7.33
CA THR A 59 0.71 -7.77 -8.48
C THR A 59 2.10 -8.24 -8.07
N LEU A 60 2.67 -7.73 -6.98
CA LEU A 60 3.96 -8.20 -6.44
C LEU A 60 3.88 -9.67 -6.02
N HIS A 61 2.82 -10.05 -5.33
CA HIS A 61 2.58 -11.44 -4.95
C HIS A 61 2.49 -12.35 -6.18
N ARG A 62 1.76 -11.92 -7.21
CA ARG A 62 1.65 -12.67 -8.47
C ARG A 62 2.98 -12.76 -9.21
N ARG A 63 3.77 -11.68 -9.24
CA ARG A 63 5.10 -11.64 -9.88
C ARG A 63 6.01 -12.76 -9.36
N LEU A 64 5.91 -13.09 -8.07
CA LEU A 64 6.68 -14.17 -7.47
C LEU A 64 6.44 -15.53 -8.18
N PHE A 65 5.21 -15.80 -8.63
CA PHE A 65 4.84 -17.05 -9.29
C PHE A 65 4.83 -16.98 -10.82
N ASP A 66 4.54 -15.81 -11.40
CA ASP A 66 4.45 -15.63 -12.86
C ASP A 66 5.83 -15.42 -13.52
N ASP A 67 6.79 -14.86 -12.79
CA ASP A 67 8.13 -14.65 -13.30
C ASP A 67 8.90 -15.99 -13.36
N LYS A 68 9.40 -16.34 -14.54
CA LYS A 68 10.03 -17.64 -14.79
C LYS A 68 11.24 -17.91 -13.90
N ASP A 69 12.04 -16.88 -13.62
CA ASP A 69 13.26 -17.02 -12.82
C ASP A 69 12.90 -17.20 -11.34
N LEU A 70 12.00 -16.35 -10.82
CA LEU A 70 11.52 -16.46 -9.44
C LEU A 70 10.81 -17.79 -9.20
N TYR A 71 9.95 -18.20 -10.13
CA TYR A 71 9.24 -19.47 -10.07
C TYR A 71 10.19 -20.67 -10.12
N ALA A 72 11.26 -20.61 -10.92
CA ALA A 72 12.27 -21.67 -10.98
C ALA A 72 12.93 -21.89 -9.61
N VAL A 73 13.26 -20.80 -8.91
CA VAL A 73 13.87 -20.84 -7.58
C VAL A 73 12.86 -21.31 -6.52
N LEU A 74 11.63 -20.78 -6.52
CA LEU A 74 10.61 -21.12 -5.53
C LEU A 74 10.27 -22.60 -5.48
N LYS A 75 10.22 -23.27 -6.64
CA LYS A 75 10.01 -24.73 -6.69
C LYS A 75 11.07 -25.51 -5.92
N LEU A 76 12.26 -24.91 -5.73
CA LEU A 76 13.42 -25.57 -5.16
C LEU A 76 13.75 -25.08 -3.73
N ILE A 77 13.23 -23.93 -3.32
CA ILE A 77 13.70 -23.25 -2.11
C ILE A 77 13.22 -23.90 -0.81
N ASP A 78 12.01 -24.45 -0.79
CA ASP A 78 11.40 -25.05 0.41
C ASP A 78 12.21 -26.23 0.94
N GLY A 79 12.77 -27.03 0.03
CA GLY A 79 13.63 -28.18 0.36
C GLY A 79 15.13 -27.88 0.28
N ASP A 80 15.52 -26.63 -0.03
CA ASP A 80 16.89 -26.24 -0.39
C ASP A 80 17.52 -27.26 -1.35
N PHE A 81 16.85 -27.59 -2.46
CA PHE A 81 17.29 -28.71 -3.30
C PHE A 81 18.65 -28.45 -4.00
N PRO A 82 19.48 -29.49 -4.26
CA PRO A 82 20.84 -29.33 -4.79
C PRO A 82 20.95 -28.54 -6.11
N GLN A 83 19.90 -28.57 -6.94
CA GLN A 83 19.81 -27.83 -8.20
C GLN A 83 20.04 -26.31 -8.01
N LEU A 84 19.77 -25.78 -6.81
CA LEU A 84 20.04 -24.37 -6.49
C LEU A 84 21.54 -24.00 -6.54
N LYS A 85 22.46 -24.98 -6.51
CA LYS A 85 23.90 -24.72 -6.65
C LYS A 85 24.36 -24.53 -8.08
N GLU A 86 23.57 -24.99 -9.04
CA GLU A 86 23.93 -24.96 -10.45
C GLU A 86 24.12 -23.51 -10.93
N GLU A 87 25.05 -23.30 -11.86
CA GLU A 87 25.41 -21.96 -12.34
C GLU A 87 24.22 -21.25 -12.98
N GLU A 88 23.32 -22.00 -13.62
CA GLU A 88 22.08 -21.48 -14.21
C GLU A 88 21.14 -20.82 -13.17
N MET A 89 21.26 -21.18 -11.89
CA MET A 89 20.44 -20.63 -10.81
C MET A 89 21.02 -19.39 -10.16
N TRP A 90 22.25 -18.95 -10.51
CA TRP A 90 22.89 -17.82 -9.84
C TRP A 90 22.10 -16.51 -9.99
N ASP A 91 21.68 -16.17 -11.21
CA ASP A 91 20.92 -14.95 -11.47
C ASP A 91 19.48 -15.02 -10.95
N PRO A 92 18.72 -16.13 -11.17
CA PRO A 92 17.42 -16.31 -10.54
C PRO A 92 17.43 -16.16 -9.01
N LYS A 93 18.45 -16.69 -8.32
CA LYS A 93 18.56 -16.56 -6.86
C LYS A 93 18.83 -15.12 -6.43
N ARG A 94 19.72 -14.39 -7.14
CA ARG A 94 19.95 -12.96 -6.87
C ARG A 94 18.69 -12.14 -7.10
N LYS A 95 17.91 -12.46 -8.14
CA LYS A 95 16.62 -11.83 -8.41
C LYS A 95 15.64 -12.02 -7.25
N LEU A 96 15.63 -13.21 -6.63
CA LEU A 96 14.82 -13.46 -5.44
C LEU A 96 15.31 -12.66 -4.21
N LEU A 97 16.63 -12.53 -4.01
CA LEU A 97 17.15 -11.68 -2.94
C LEU A 97 16.72 -10.22 -3.12
N VAL A 98 16.89 -9.66 -4.32
CA VAL A 98 16.43 -8.31 -4.66
C VAL A 98 14.93 -8.16 -4.49
N PHE A 99 14.14 -9.18 -4.84
CA PHE A 99 12.69 -9.19 -4.61
C PHE A 99 12.34 -8.97 -3.13
N PHE A 100 13.05 -9.60 -2.19
CA PHE A 100 12.84 -9.35 -0.76
C PHE A 100 13.31 -7.97 -0.31
N GLU A 101 14.40 -7.45 -0.88
CA GLU A 101 14.84 -6.07 -0.60
C GLU A 101 13.83 -5.03 -1.08
N GLU A 102 13.22 -5.26 -2.26
CA GLU A 102 12.12 -4.43 -2.76
C GLU A 102 10.93 -4.42 -1.78
N ILE A 103 10.55 -5.58 -1.25
CA ILE A 103 9.50 -5.66 -0.22
C ILE A 103 9.91 -4.89 1.04
N ALA A 104 11.14 -5.07 1.50
CA ALA A 104 11.65 -4.35 2.68
C ALA A 104 11.59 -2.83 2.50
N LEU A 105 11.93 -2.32 1.31
CA LEU A 105 11.81 -0.89 0.97
C LEU A 105 10.36 -0.41 0.98
N LEU A 106 9.43 -1.23 0.49
CA LEU A 106 8.00 -0.91 0.48
C LEU A 106 7.39 -0.89 1.88
N ILE A 107 7.84 -1.77 2.77
CA ILE A 107 7.47 -1.75 4.20
C ILE A 107 8.02 -0.48 4.85
N ARG A 108 9.30 -0.16 4.65
CA ARG A 108 9.93 1.05 5.23
C ARG A 108 9.27 2.36 4.77
N SER A 109 8.71 2.37 3.56
CA SER A 109 7.98 3.51 3.00
C SER A 109 6.47 3.50 3.33
N ASN A 110 6.03 2.60 4.22
CA ASN A 110 4.63 2.42 4.64
C ASN A 110 3.67 2.22 3.46
N GLN A 111 4.15 1.65 2.35
CA GLN A 111 3.31 1.33 1.19
C GLN A 111 2.57 0.01 1.37
N ILE A 112 3.18 -0.92 2.11
CA ILE A 112 2.64 -2.25 2.42
C ILE A 112 2.71 -2.46 3.93
N ASP A 113 1.68 -3.11 4.48
CA ASP A 113 1.66 -3.53 5.87
C ASP A 113 2.75 -4.59 6.14
N LYS A 114 3.50 -4.37 7.23
CA LYS A 114 4.64 -5.23 7.59
C LYS A 114 4.21 -6.66 7.88
N ASP A 115 3.17 -6.84 8.69
CA ASP A 115 2.74 -8.17 9.11
C ASP A 115 2.19 -8.96 7.92
N VAL A 116 1.43 -8.31 7.03
CA VAL A 116 0.95 -8.95 5.80
C VAL A 116 2.11 -9.40 4.90
N ALA A 117 3.12 -8.54 4.72
CA ALA A 117 4.27 -8.86 3.90
C ALA A 117 5.11 -10.00 4.51
N LEU A 118 5.33 -10.00 5.82
CA LEU A 118 6.04 -11.06 6.54
C LEU A 118 5.27 -12.39 6.48
N TYR A 119 3.95 -12.36 6.60
CA TYR A 119 3.13 -13.56 6.46
C TYR A 119 3.20 -14.15 5.05
N MET A 120 3.12 -13.31 4.01
CA MET A 120 3.08 -13.77 2.62
C MET A 120 4.45 -14.19 2.07
N PHE A 121 5.53 -13.50 2.46
CA PHE A 121 6.85 -13.64 1.85
C PHE A 121 7.95 -14.05 2.84
N GLY A 122 7.73 -13.86 4.14
CA GLY A 122 8.74 -14.06 5.16
C GLY A 122 9.28 -15.49 5.20
N TYR A 123 8.40 -16.49 5.02
CA TYR A 123 8.82 -17.89 4.96
C TYR A 123 9.90 -18.14 3.90
N TYR A 124 9.67 -17.69 2.67
CA TYR A 124 10.63 -17.87 1.58
C TYR A 124 11.94 -17.13 1.82
N SER A 125 11.90 -15.96 2.49
CA SER A 125 13.12 -15.23 2.85
C SER A 125 13.97 -16.00 3.86
N MET A 126 13.34 -16.70 4.82
CA MET A 126 14.03 -17.56 5.78
C MET A 126 14.63 -18.78 5.07
N CYS A 127 13.89 -19.42 4.16
CA CYS A 127 14.42 -20.52 3.34
C CYS A 127 15.64 -20.07 2.52
N ALA A 128 15.59 -18.90 1.89
CA ALA A 128 16.72 -18.33 1.16
C ALA A 128 17.94 -18.12 2.08
N ARG A 129 17.71 -17.54 3.26
CA ARG A 129 18.78 -17.21 4.22
C ARG A 129 19.49 -18.44 4.77
N HIS A 130 18.75 -19.47 5.12
CA HIS A 130 19.29 -20.66 5.76
C HIS A 130 19.62 -21.79 4.76
N GLY A 131 19.20 -21.66 3.51
CA GLY A 131 19.50 -22.59 2.43
C GLY A 131 20.98 -22.58 2.05
N LYS A 132 21.65 -23.71 2.26
CA LYS A 132 23.07 -23.89 1.92
C LYS A 132 23.25 -23.99 0.41
N ASN A 133 22.31 -24.62 -0.28
CA ASN A 133 22.36 -24.77 -1.73
C ASN A 133 21.93 -23.47 -2.40
N PHE A 134 20.95 -22.77 -1.82
CA PHE A 134 20.59 -21.41 -2.22
C PHE A 134 21.78 -20.44 -2.12
N MET A 135 22.45 -20.34 -0.98
CA MET A 135 23.55 -19.37 -0.79
C MET A 135 24.85 -19.72 -1.53
N TYR A 136 24.93 -20.89 -2.17
CA TYR A 136 26.11 -21.26 -2.96
C TYR A 136 26.32 -20.30 -4.15
N GLY A 137 27.53 -19.75 -4.28
CA GLY A 137 27.85 -18.77 -5.33
C GLY A 137 27.30 -17.35 -5.08
N ILE A 138 26.76 -17.10 -3.90
CA ILE A 138 26.33 -15.77 -3.43
C ILE A 138 27.22 -15.39 -2.24
N ASP A 139 27.71 -14.16 -2.22
CA ASP A 139 28.40 -13.61 -1.05
C ASP A 139 27.34 -13.17 -0.02
N PRO A 140 27.23 -13.82 1.15
CA PRO A 140 26.21 -13.54 2.15
C PRO A 140 26.59 -12.37 3.08
N GLN A 141 27.59 -11.56 2.72
CA GLN A 141 27.94 -10.36 3.47
C GLN A 141 26.73 -9.43 3.64
N ARG A 142 26.47 -9.01 4.89
CA ARG A 142 25.33 -8.15 5.23
C ARG A 142 25.45 -6.79 4.56
N GLU A 143 26.65 -6.34 4.24
CA GLU A 143 26.93 -5.09 3.53
C GLU A 143 26.26 -5.05 2.16
N TYR A 144 26.15 -6.18 1.47
CA TYR A 144 25.53 -6.26 0.14
C TYR A 144 24.02 -6.52 0.20
N TRP A 145 23.54 -7.20 1.24
CA TRP A 145 22.15 -7.69 1.33
C TRP A 145 21.46 -7.28 2.63
N SER A 146 21.79 -6.08 3.14
CA SER A 146 21.36 -5.63 4.47
C SER A 146 19.84 -5.64 4.63
N LEU A 147 19.11 -5.21 3.61
CA LEU A 147 17.64 -5.15 3.62
C LEU A 147 17.03 -6.55 3.61
N PHE A 148 17.62 -7.46 2.85
CA PHE A 148 17.19 -8.86 2.83
C PHE A 148 17.37 -9.51 4.21
N PHE A 149 18.53 -9.32 4.84
CA PHE A 149 18.78 -9.88 6.16
C PHE A 149 17.87 -9.27 7.22
N GLU A 150 17.62 -7.97 7.18
CA GLU A 150 16.65 -7.30 8.07
C GLU A 150 15.24 -7.86 7.89
N PHE A 151 14.78 -7.98 6.64
CA PHE A 151 13.48 -8.56 6.33
C PHE A 151 13.36 -10.00 6.83
N SER A 152 14.41 -10.81 6.65
CA SER A 152 14.47 -12.18 7.12
C SER A 152 14.55 -12.29 8.66
N ASP A 153 15.31 -11.40 9.32
CA ASP A 153 15.35 -11.29 10.80
C ASP A 153 13.95 -10.95 11.35
N ASP A 154 13.21 -10.08 10.69
CA ASP A 154 11.84 -9.74 11.05
C ASP A 154 10.86 -10.89 10.78
N ALA A 155 11.04 -11.62 9.67
CA ALA A 155 10.24 -12.79 9.34
C ALA A 155 10.40 -13.91 10.38
N GLU A 156 11.62 -14.13 10.86
CA GLU A 156 11.91 -15.11 11.91
C GLU A 156 11.14 -14.76 13.20
N LYS A 157 11.27 -13.52 13.68
CA LYS A 157 10.52 -13.02 14.86
C LYS A 157 9.01 -13.12 14.69
N PHE A 158 8.51 -12.77 13.49
CA PHE A 158 7.09 -12.88 13.18
C PHE A 158 6.62 -14.33 13.25
N SER A 159 7.38 -15.27 12.70
CA SER A 159 7.05 -16.70 12.74
C SER A 159 7.08 -17.27 14.17
N GLU A 160 7.99 -16.80 15.02
CA GLU A 160 8.06 -17.19 16.42
C GLU A 160 6.88 -16.66 17.24
N THR A 161 6.43 -15.45 16.93
CA THR A 161 5.30 -14.79 17.58
C THR A 161 3.97 -15.42 17.14
N TYR A 162 3.84 -15.75 15.85
CA TYR A 162 2.60 -16.18 15.21
C TYR A 162 2.68 -17.61 14.65
N LYS A 163 3.12 -18.56 15.49
CA LYS A 163 3.35 -19.97 15.09
C LYS A 163 2.12 -20.68 14.52
N SER A 164 0.92 -20.26 14.90
CA SER A 164 -0.35 -20.92 14.53
C SER A 164 -1.07 -20.25 13.36
N GLY A 165 -0.42 -19.29 12.69
CA GLY A 165 -1.02 -18.52 11.60
C GLY A 165 -1.10 -17.02 11.90
N PRO A 166 -1.61 -16.22 10.96
CA PRO A 166 -1.54 -14.78 11.04
C PRO A 166 -2.42 -14.20 12.17
N PRO A 167 -2.08 -13.02 12.71
CA PRO A 167 -2.93 -12.32 13.67
C PRO A 167 -4.35 -12.07 13.14
N ALA A 168 -5.35 -12.21 14.00
CA ALA A 168 -6.77 -12.09 13.63
C ALA A 168 -7.19 -10.71 13.07
N GLY A 169 -6.39 -9.67 13.32
CA GLY A 169 -6.62 -8.30 12.83
C GLY A 169 -5.89 -7.95 11.54
N MET A 170 -5.19 -8.90 10.91
CA MET A 170 -4.44 -8.66 9.69
C MET A 170 -5.37 -8.27 8.53
N ALA A 171 -5.16 -7.10 7.95
CA ALA A 171 -5.90 -6.60 6.79
C ALA A 171 -4.95 -5.87 5.82
N LEU A 172 -5.29 -5.94 4.52
CA LEU A 172 -4.62 -5.23 3.42
C LEU A 172 -5.12 -3.78 3.27
#